data_AF-A0A9D9C466-F1
#
_entry.id   AF-A0A9D9C466-F1
#
_cell.length_a   1.000
_cell.length_b   1.000
_cell.length_c   1.000
_cell.angle_alpha   90.00
_cell.angle_beta   90.00
_cell.angle_gamma   90.00
#
_symmetry.space_group_name_H-M   'P 1'
#
loop_
_entity.id
_entity.type
_entity.pdbx_description
1 polymer ?
#
loop_
_entity_poly.entity_id
_entity_poly.type
_entity_poly.pdbx_seq_one_letter_code
_entity_poly.pdbx_strand_id
1 'polypeptide(L)'
;KNLLPRIIIDEARIFFDALFYNFEALYKGSILLLAGSCICEQSENCPKQKNLPCVQKDKMRYSLEALGYDVTKISEELLNIKILWQTDVQPEYFTLVYCICSDFDISCYLKNRFQNI
;
A
#
# COMPACT_ATOMS: atom_id res chain seq x y z
N LYS A 1 -14.94 -10.72 -16.57
CA LYS A 1 -13.99 -11.02 -15.48
C LYS A 1 -14.69 -10.76 -14.16
N ASN A 2 -14.59 -11.65 -13.17
CA ASN A 2 -15.16 -11.41 -11.84
C ASN A 2 -14.41 -10.23 -11.19
N LEU A 3 -15.09 -9.11 -10.97
CA LEU A 3 -14.50 -7.90 -10.38
C LEU A 3 -14.50 -7.91 -8.85
N LEU A 4 -15.16 -8.89 -8.23
CA LEU A 4 -15.36 -8.96 -6.79
C LEU A 4 -14.05 -8.87 -5.97
N PRO A 5 -12.96 -9.59 -6.33
CA PRO A 5 -11.69 -9.46 -5.61
C PRO A 5 -11.11 -8.04 -5.66
N ARG A 6 -11.20 -7.38 -6.81
CA ARG A 6 -10.69 -6.03 -6.99
C ARG A 6 -11.50 -5.02 -6.16
N ILE A 7 -12.82 -5.16 -6.13
CA ILE A 7 -13.69 -4.29 -5.33
C ILE A 7 -13.35 -4.41 -3.84
N ILE A 8 -13.21 -5.63 -3.32
CA ILE A 8 -12.87 -5.88 -1.91
C ILE A 8 -11.51 -5.23 -1.57
N ILE A 9 -10.51 -5.42 -2.44
CA ILE A 9 -9.18 -4.84 -2.27
C ILE A 9 -9.23 -3.31 -2.31
N ASP A 10 -9.91 -2.74 -3.30
CA ASP A 10 -10.01 -1.29 -3.49
C ASP A 10 -10.78 -0.63 -2.32
N GLU A 11 -11.83 -1.26 -1.79
CA GLU A 11 -12.54 -0.80 -0.59
C GLU A 11 -11.65 -0.80 0.66
N ALA A 12 -10.93 -1.90 0.90
CA ALA A 12 -9.97 -1.98 2.00
C ALA A 12 -8.87 -0.91 1.86
N ARG A 13 -8.34 -0.75 0.65
CA ARG A 13 -7.34 0.26 0.30
C ARG A 13 -7.83 1.67 0.56
N ILE A 14 -9.08 2.02 0.25
CA ILE A 14 -9.62 3.36 0.53
C ILE A 14 -9.49 3.71 2.02
N PHE A 15 -9.80 2.77 2.89
CA PHE A 15 -9.66 2.94 4.34
C PHE A 15 -8.20 2.99 4.78
N PHE A 16 -7.40 1.98 4.40
CA PHE A 16 -6.02 1.86 4.87
C PHE A 16 -5.07 2.90 4.29
N ASP A 17 -5.19 3.25 3.00
CA ASP A 17 -4.37 4.30 2.38
C ASP A 17 -4.55 5.62 3.16
N ALA A 18 -5.79 6.00 3.49
CA ALA A 18 -6.09 7.19 4.30
C ALA A 18 -5.48 7.13 5.70
N LEU A 19 -5.55 5.97 6.37
CA LEU A 19 -4.92 5.75 7.67
C LEU A 19 -3.40 5.93 7.61
N PHE A 20 -2.74 5.35 6.60
CA PHE A 20 -1.30 5.42 6.46
C PHE A 20 -0.79 6.80 6.01
N TYR A 21 -1.57 7.55 5.23
CA TYR A 21 -1.26 8.97 4.97
C TYR A 21 -1.23 9.79 6.25
N ASN A 22 -2.12 9.53 7.19
CA ASN A 22 -2.09 10.20 8.49
C ASN A 22 -0.82 9.85 9.26
N PHE A 23 -0.33 8.60 9.18
CA PHE A 23 0.94 8.23 9.80
C PHE A 23 2.13 8.93 9.14
N GLU A 24 2.19 9.00 7.82
CA GLU A 24 3.23 9.76 7.11
C GLU A 24 3.24 11.23 7.53
N ALA A 25 2.06 11.85 7.65
CA ALA A 25 1.93 13.24 8.09
C ALA A 25 2.34 13.45 9.57
N LEU A 26 2.02 12.48 10.44
CA LEU A 26 2.40 12.50 11.85
C LEU A 26 3.91 12.30 12.03
N TYR A 27 4.52 11.42 11.24
CA TYR A 27 5.93 11.06 11.30
C TYR A 27 6.71 11.86 10.24
N LYS A 28 6.84 13.16 10.49
CA LYS A 28 7.50 14.09 9.55
C LYS A 28 8.89 13.60 9.15
N GLY A 29 9.16 13.56 7.84
CA GLY A 29 10.40 13.03 7.28
C GLY A 29 10.33 11.55 6.90
N SER A 30 9.24 10.85 7.28
CA SER A 30 8.95 9.52 6.75
C SER A 30 8.31 9.58 5.36
N ILE A 31 8.39 8.47 4.64
CA ILE A 31 7.80 8.27 3.31
C ILE A 31 6.95 7.01 3.35
N LEU A 32 5.70 7.13 2.89
CA LEU A 32 4.77 6.02 2.73
C LEU A 32 4.97 5.31 1.39
N LEU A 33 4.94 3.97 1.40
CA LEU A 33 4.77 3.13 0.22
C LEU A 33 3.43 2.41 0.33
N LEU A 34 2.62 2.49 -0.72
CA LEU A 34 1.26 1.95 -0.73
C LEU A 34 1.23 0.49 -1.21
N ALA A 35 0.20 -0.24 -0.78
CA ALA A 35 -0.05 -1.59 -1.24
C ALA A 35 -0.54 -1.59 -2.71
N GLY A 36 0.21 -2.25 -3.59
CA GLY A 36 -0.18 -2.44 -4.99
C GLY A 36 -0.23 -1.15 -5.82
N SER A 37 -1.07 -1.13 -6.85
CA SER A 37 -1.12 -0.05 -7.83
C SER A 37 -1.96 1.15 -7.38
N CYS A 38 -1.75 2.30 -8.03
CA CYS A 38 -2.50 3.53 -7.73
C CYS A 38 -4.02 3.33 -7.91
N ILE A 39 -4.81 3.73 -6.90
CA ILE A 39 -6.25 3.90 -7.03
C ILE A 39 -6.49 5.33 -7.47
N CYS A 40 -6.75 5.51 -8.76
CA CYS A 40 -7.02 6.79 -9.37
C CYS A 40 -8.38 6.75 -10.05
N GLU A 41 -9.24 7.73 -9.75
CA GLU A 41 -10.54 7.92 -10.42
C GLU A 41 -10.38 8.09 -11.93
N GLN A 42 -9.23 8.59 -12.38
CA GLN A 42 -8.88 8.81 -13.79
C GLN A 42 -8.04 7.65 -14.35
N SER A 43 -8.07 6.46 -13.75
CA SER A 43 -7.21 5.34 -14.15
C SER A 43 -7.29 5.00 -15.65
N GLU A 44 -8.45 5.17 -16.28
CA GLU A 44 -8.65 4.98 -17.73
C GLU A 44 -7.97 6.05 -18.60
N ASN A 45 -7.75 7.26 -18.06
CA ASN A 45 -7.15 8.40 -18.76
C ASN A 45 -5.95 8.97 -17.99
N CYS A 46 -5.21 8.10 -17.29
CA CYS A 46 -4.17 8.54 -16.38
C CYS A 46 -3.07 9.31 -17.15
N PRO A 47 -2.78 10.59 -16.80
CA PRO A 47 -1.75 11.37 -17.50
C PRO A 47 -0.38 10.70 -17.48
N LYS A 48 -0.08 9.94 -16.42
CA LYS A 48 1.17 9.20 -16.26
C LYS A 48 1.38 8.14 -17.33
N GLN A 49 0.31 7.54 -17.89
CA GLN A 49 0.40 6.63 -19.03
C GLN A 49 0.85 7.34 -20.32
N LYS A 50 0.66 8.65 -20.41
CA LYS A 50 1.12 9.50 -21.51
C LYS A 50 2.45 10.20 -21.19
N ASN A 51 3.19 9.72 -20.19
CA ASN A 51 4.41 10.34 -19.67
C ASN A 51 4.23 11.78 -19.15
N LEU A 52 2.99 12.17 -18.82
CA LEU A 52 2.71 13.46 -18.21
C LEU A 52 2.73 13.34 -16.68
N PRO A 53 3.01 14.43 -15.94
CA PRO A 53 3.00 14.41 -14.49
C PRO A 53 1.64 13.97 -13.93
N CYS A 54 1.66 13.24 -12.80
CA CYS A 54 0.43 12.95 -12.06
C CYS A 54 -0.24 14.27 -11.62
N VAL A 55 -1.56 14.33 -11.74
CA VAL A 55 -2.35 15.48 -11.25
C VAL A 55 -2.40 15.55 -9.72
N GLN A 56 -2.33 14.40 -9.05
CA GLN A 56 -2.32 14.27 -7.59
C GLN A 56 -0.89 14.01 -7.08
N LYS A 57 0.02 14.96 -7.31
CA LYS A 57 1.45 14.81 -6.94
C LYS A 57 1.64 14.48 -5.46
N ASP A 58 0.90 15.15 -4.58
CA ASP A 58 1.04 15.00 -3.14
C ASP A 58 0.56 13.64 -2.62
N LYS A 59 -0.33 12.97 -3.37
CA LYS A 59 -0.83 11.62 -3.07
C LYS A 59 -0.14 10.52 -3.89
N MET A 60 0.82 10.89 -4.73
CA MET A 60 1.53 9.89 -5.51
C MET A 60 2.54 9.18 -4.62
N ARG A 61 2.33 7.89 -4.37
CA ARG A 61 3.31 7.00 -3.72
C ARG A 61 3.61 5.81 -4.62
N TYR A 62 4.82 5.28 -4.48
CA TYR A 62 5.21 4.03 -5.14
C TYR A 62 4.69 2.84 -4.34
N SER A 63 4.50 1.71 -5.03
CA SER A 63 4.40 0.43 -4.36
C SER A 63 5.78 -0.06 -3.94
N LEU A 64 5.85 -1.05 -3.06
CA LEU A 64 7.11 -1.69 -2.68
C LEU A 64 7.77 -2.33 -3.91
N GLU A 65 7.01 -3.05 -4.73
CA GLU A 65 7.50 -3.76 -5.90
C GLU A 65 8.02 -2.80 -6.98
N ALA A 66 7.41 -1.62 -7.11
CA ALA A 66 7.89 -0.58 -8.03
C ALA A 66 9.29 -0.06 -7.69
N LEU A 67 9.74 -0.24 -6.44
CA LEU A 67 11.09 0.08 -5.97
C LEU A 67 12.02 -1.15 -5.93
N GLY A 68 11.54 -2.33 -6.36
CA GLY A 68 12.34 -3.56 -6.41
C GLY A 68 12.31 -4.41 -5.14
N TYR A 69 11.45 -4.10 -4.17
CA TYR A 69 11.28 -4.95 -2.99
C TYR A 69 10.55 -6.25 -3.34
N ASP A 70 11.04 -7.37 -2.81
CA ASP A 70 10.32 -8.64 -2.83
C ASP A 70 9.31 -8.68 -1.67
N VAL A 71 8.12 -8.16 -1.95
CA VAL A 71 7.01 -8.09 -0.99
C VAL A 71 6.59 -9.47 -0.46
N THR A 72 6.68 -10.52 -1.29
CA THR A 72 6.31 -11.88 -0.88
C THR A 72 7.28 -12.37 0.18
N LYS A 73 8.58 -12.26 -0.11
CA LYS A 73 9.64 -12.67 0.81
C LYS A 73 9.64 -11.84 2.09
N ILE A 74 9.47 -10.52 2.00
CA ILE A 74 9.37 -9.63 3.17
C ILE A 74 8.21 -10.04 4.07
N SER A 75 7.02 -10.25 3.50
CA SER A 75 5.83 -10.63 4.27
C SER A 75 6.02 -11.99 4.93
N GLU A 76 6.59 -12.96 4.23
CA GLU A 76 6.81 -14.31 4.75
C GLU A 76 7.91 -14.34 5.82
N GLU A 77 9.07 -13.73 5.58
CA GLU A 77 10.22 -13.81 6.48
C GLU A 77 10.09 -12.90 7.71
N LEU A 78 9.51 -11.70 7.57
CA LEU A 78 9.45 -10.73 8.67
C LEU A 78 8.13 -10.78 9.44
N LEU A 79 7.02 -11.06 8.75
CA LEU A 79 5.68 -11.04 9.34
C LEU A 79 5.08 -12.43 9.52
N ASN A 80 5.73 -13.47 8.99
CA ASN A 80 5.19 -14.84 8.96
C ASN A 80 3.81 -14.90 8.29
N ILE A 81 3.58 -14.04 7.29
CA ILE A 81 2.34 -13.97 6.52
C ILE A 81 2.66 -14.31 5.06
N LYS A 82 2.15 -15.44 4.59
CA LYS A 82 2.27 -15.83 3.19
C LYS A 82 1.30 -15.04 2.31
N ILE A 83 1.78 -14.42 1.25
CA ILE A 83 0.91 -13.77 0.25
C ILE A 83 0.31 -14.82 -0.67
N LEU A 84 -1.02 -14.85 -0.78
CA LEU A 84 -1.75 -15.68 -1.72
C LEU A 84 -2.07 -14.87 -2.98
N TRP A 85 -1.36 -15.17 -4.06
CA TRP A 85 -1.64 -14.56 -5.36
C TRP A 85 -2.89 -15.18 -5.99
N GLN A 86 -3.79 -14.34 -6.47
CA GLN A 86 -4.98 -14.80 -7.16
C GLN A 86 -4.60 -15.55 -8.45
N THR A 87 -5.12 -16.77 -8.59
CA THR A 87 -5.00 -17.58 -9.81
C THR A 87 -6.40 -17.72 -10.44
N ASP A 88 -6.78 -18.90 -10.91
CA ASP A 88 -8.14 -19.18 -11.37
C ASP A 88 -9.15 -19.29 -10.20
N VAL A 89 -8.65 -19.58 -9.00
CA VAL A 89 -9.44 -19.68 -7.77
C VAL A 89 -9.18 -18.45 -6.88
N GLN A 90 -10.25 -17.99 -6.21
CA GLN A 90 -10.15 -16.89 -5.24
C GLN A 90 -9.32 -17.33 -4.03
N PRO A 91 -8.35 -16.51 -3.57
CA PRO A 91 -7.57 -16.85 -2.38
C PRO A 91 -8.44 -16.80 -1.12
N GLU A 92 -8.01 -17.56 -0.10
CA GLU A 92 -8.68 -17.60 1.20
C GLU A 92 -8.69 -16.23 1.90
N TYR A 93 -7.64 -15.43 1.68
CA TYR A 93 -7.51 -14.08 2.18
C TYR A 93 -6.76 -13.20 1.18
N PHE A 94 -6.95 -11.89 1.32
CA PHE A 94 -6.16 -10.89 0.61
C PHE A 94 -5.15 -10.26 1.57
N THR A 95 -3.95 -9.97 1.07
CA THR A 95 -2.90 -9.33 1.86
C THR A 95 -2.58 -7.97 1.27
N LEU A 96 -2.62 -6.92 2.10
CA LEU A 96 -2.13 -5.59 1.75
C LEU A 96 -0.87 -5.31 2.56
N VAL A 97 0.23 -5.05 1.87
CA VAL A 97 1.50 -4.73 2.51
C VAL A 97 1.82 -3.26 2.26
N TYR A 98 1.97 -2.52 3.36
CA TYR A 98 2.36 -1.11 3.38
C TYR A 98 3.73 -0.97 4.03
N CYS A 99 4.45 0.10 3.71
CA CYS A 99 5.71 0.42 4.36
C CYS A 99 5.79 1.91 4.67
N ILE A 100 6.29 2.25 5.85
CA ILE A 100 6.71 3.61 6.20
C ILE A 100 8.22 3.57 6.37
N CYS A 101 8.93 4.33 5.53
CA CYS A 101 10.37 4.46 5.57
C CYS A 101 10.76 5.77 6.26
N SER A 102 11.72 5.73 7.18
CA SER A 102 12.28 6.92 7.84
C SER A 102 13.78 6.73 8.08
N ASP A 103 14.51 7.83 8.17
CA ASP A 103 15.92 7.88 8.56
C ASP A 103 16.13 8.02 10.08
N PHE A 104 15.03 8.09 10.84
CA PHE A 104 14.99 8.08 12.29
C PHE A 104 14.10 6.94 12.82
N ASP A 105 14.31 6.55 14.08
CA ASP A 105 13.50 5.53 14.75
C ASP A 105 12.08 6.06 15.02
N ILE A 106 11.08 5.43 14.39
CA ILE A 106 9.65 5.71 14.57
C ILE A 106 8.95 4.76 15.55
N SER A 107 9.68 3.81 16.17
CA SER A 107 9.11 2.77 17.03
C SER A 107 8.37 3.34 18.25
N CYS A 108 8.82 4.47 18.78
CA CYS A 108 8.17 5.15 19.90
C CYS A 108 6.75 5.65 19.55
N TYR A 109 6.51 6.00 18.28
CA TYR A 109 5.19 6.40 17.83
C TYR A 109 4.25 5.20 17.59
N LEU A 110 4.79 4.09 17.09
CA LEU A 110 4.03 2.89 16.79
C LEU A 110 3.54 2.17 18.06
N LYS A 111 4.39 2.09 19.09
CA LYS A 111 4.06 1.42 20.37
C LYS A 111 2.82 2.01 21.05
N ASN A 112 2.56 3.31 20.91
CA ASN A 112 1.43 3.97 21.56
C ASN A 112 0.09 3.80 20.83
N ARG A 113 0.09 3.35 19.57
CA ARG A 113 -1.12 3.31 18.72
C ARG A 113 -1.58 1.91 18.29
N PHE A 114 -0.67 0.95 18.19
CA PHE A 114 -0.99 -0.41 17.75
C PHE A 114 -1.15 -1.42 18.91
N GLN A 115 -1.01 -1.00 20.17
CA GLN A 115 -1.27 -1.87 21.33
C GLN A 115 -2.77 -2.22 21.52
N ASN A 116 -3.67 -1.65 20.73
CA ASN A 116 -5.12 -1.82 20.86
C ASN A 116 -5.83 -2.16 19.53
N ILE A 117 -5.12 -2.70 18.54
CA ILE A 117 -5.74 -3.27 17.32
C ILE A 117 -5.70 -4.79 17.42
#